data_AF-A0A1W9H739-F1
#
_entry.id   AF-A0A1W9H739-F1
#
_cell.length_a   1.000
_cell.length_b   1.000
_cell.length_c   1.000
_cell.angle_alpha   90.00
_cell.angle_beta   90.00
_cell.angle_gamma   90.00
#
_symmetry.space_group_name_H-M   'P 1'
#
loop_
_entity.id
_entity.type
_entity.pdbx_description
1 polymer ?
#
loop_
_entity_poly.entity_id
_entity_poly.type
_entity_poly.pdbx_seq_one_letter_code
_entity_poly.pdbx_strand_id
1 'polypeptide(L)'
;MDSVTKKHLIIAFFLSFFAVGIPYWRIPYNTVNLPEALPVFGLIVVGSAAMMLRLQTTATFWQIIKVITASVPAAVFARVVWDGFKDPSSHNLWPFEIAVVLPVGFACAFTGALAGSLIAAMTGAPEQCRKR
;
A
#
# COMPACT_ATOMS: atom_id res chain seq x y z
N MET A 1 6.08 -9.03 -17.64
CA MET A 1 6.00 -7.64 -17.14
C MET A 1 7.19 -6.89 -17.69
N ASP A 2 6.96 -5.80 -18.40
CA ASP A 2 8.03 -4.99 -18.98
C ASP A 2 8.75 -4.16 -17.91
N SER A 3 9.93 -3.64 -18.26
CA SER A 3 10.79 -2.85 -17.36
C SER A 3 10.11 -1.58 -16.86
N VAL A 4 9.26 -0.94 -17.69
CA VAL A 4 8.58 0.31 -17.34
C VAL A 4 7.50 0.03 -16.30
N THR A 5 6.66 -0.99 -16.50
CA THR A 5 5.64 -1.41 -15.52
C THR A 5 6.27 -1.78 -14.18
N LYS A 6 7.39 -2.53 -14.19
CA LYS A 6 8.13 -2.86 -12.97
C LYS A 6 8.57 -1.61 -12.20
N LYS A 7 9.11 -0.61 -12.90
CA LYS A 7 9.53 0.67 -12.29
C LYS A 7 8.35 1.40 -11.65
N HIS A 8 7.21 1.49 -12.33
CA HIS A 8 6.01 2.15 -11.79
C HIS A 8 5.51 1.45 -10.51
N LEU A 9 5.45 0.12 -10.50
CA LEU A 9 5.07 -0.64 -9.31
C LEU A 9 6.02 -0.38 -8.13
N ILE A 10 7.33 -0.35 -8.38
CA ILE A 10 8.34 -0.06 -7.34
C ILE A 10 8.17 1.36 -6.80
N ILE A 11 8.04 2.35 -7.69
CA ILE A 11 7.84 3.76 -7.29
C ILE A 11 6.57 3.91 -6.46
N ALA A 12 5.46 3.34 -6.91
CA ALA A 12 4.18 3.40 -6.23
C ALA A 12 4.21 2.68 -4.87
N PHE A 13 4.93 1.56 -4.77
CA PHE A 13 5.19 0.88 -3.50
C PHE A 13 5.90 1.80 -2.52
N PHE A 14 7.04 2.38 -2.90
CA PHE A 14 7.81 3.25 -2.00
C PHE A 14 7.07 4.54 -1.66
N LEU A 15 6.35 5.13 -2.62
CA LEU A 15 5.51 6.28 -2.37
C LEU A 15 4.46 5.99 -1.30
N SER A 16 3.76 4.85 -1.42
CA SER A 16 2.75 4.42 -0.45
C SER A 16 3.37 4.07 0.91
N PHE A 17 4.50 3.35 0.89
CA PHE A 17 5.26 2.98 2.08
C PHE A 17 5.69 4.22 2.89
N PHE A 18 6.26 5.24 2.24
CA PHE A 18 6.68 6.46 2.92
C PHE A 18 5.51 7.35 3.32
N ALA A 19 4.45 7.42 2.50
CA ALA A 19 3.26 8.20 2.83
C ALA A 19 2.55 7.69 4.10
N VAL A 20 2.56 6.37 4.32
CA VAL A 20 2.04 5.76 5.55
C VAL A 20 3.09 5.78 6.66
N GLY A 21 4.33 5.40 6.34
CA GLY A 21 5.41 5.20 7.30
C GLY A 21 5.85 6.49 7.97
N ILE A 22 6.17 7.54 7.22
CA ILE A 22 6.76 8.77 7.80
C ILE A 22 5.86 9.39 8.89
N PRO A 23 4.53 9.57 8.68
CA PRO A 23 3.67 10.07 9.74
C PRO A 23 3.54 9.06 10.90
N TYR A 24 3.37 7.77 10.59
CA TYR A 24 3.19 6.72 11.60
C TYR A 24 4.40 6.58 12.53
N TRP A 25 5.62 6.62 11.99
CA TRP A 25 6.87 6.48 12.76
C TRP A 25 7.13 7.64 13.72
N ARG A 26 6.47 8.78 13.53
CA ARG A 26 6.58 9.94 14.43
C ARG A 26 5.71 9.83 15.68
N ILE A 27 4.78 8.88 15.70
CA ILE A 27 3.84 8.73 16.82
C ILE A 27 4.48 7.84 17.89
N PRO A 28 4.55 8.24 19.17
CA PRO A 28 5.09 7.40 20.24
C PRO A 28 4.33 6.07 20.38
N TYR A 29 5.06 4.96 20.53
CA TYR A 29 4.48 3.60 20.51
C TYR A 29 3.41 3.39 21.59
N ASN A 30 3.64 3.92 22.78
CA ASN A 30 2.77 3.81 23.96
C ASN A 30 1.49 4.64 23.89
N THR A 31 1.21 5.34 22.77
CA THR A 31 0.08 6.26 22.66
C THR A 31 -0.97 5.85 21.61
N VAL A 32 -0.76 4.73 20.91
CA VAL A 32 -1.62 4.37 19.77
C VAL A 32 -1.93 2.88 19.67
N ASN A 33 -3.14 2.60 19.19
CA ASN A 33 -3.58 1.27 18.80
C ASN A 33 -3.68 1.19 17.28
N LEU A 34 -3.20 0.10 16.70
CA LEU A 34 -3.49 -0.22 15.31
C LEU A 34 -4.93 -0.78 15.20
N PRO A 35 -5.67 -0.47 14.11
CA PRO A 35 -5.25 0.26 12.92
C PRO A 35 -5.43 1.79 12.99
N GLU A 36 -5.98 2.33 14.07
CA GLU A 36 -6.34 3.76 14.20
C GLU A 36 -5.15 4.71 14.08
N ALA A 37 -3.95 4.23 14.41
CA ALA A 37 -2.70 4.95 14.26
C ALA A 37 -2.28 5.24 12.80
N LEU A 38 -2.89 4.56 11.82
CA LEU A 38 -2.51 4.71 10.42
C LEU A 38 -2.97 6.07 9.88
N PRO A 39 -2.08 6.86 9.26
CA PRO A 39 -2.44 8.18 8.77
C PRO A 39 -3.43 8.08 7.61
N VAL A 40 -4.63 8.66 7.78
CA VAL A 40 -5.69 8.69 6.76
C VAL A 40 -5.17 9.22 5.43
N PHE A 41 -4.38 10.30 5.43
CA PHE A 41 -3.78 10.83 4.21
C PHE A 41 -2.82 9.84 3.53
N GLY A 42 -2.06 9.07 4.31
CA GLY A 42 -1.20 8.01 3.77
C GLY A 42 -2.03 6.90 3.10
N LEU A 43 -3.15 6.52 3.70
CA LEU A 43 -4.07 5.53 3.13
C LEU A 43 -4.77 6.02 1.86
N ILE A 44 -5.08 7.32 1.77
CA ILE A 44 -5.57 7.92 0.52
C ILE A 44 -4.51 7.77 -0.58
N VAL A 45 -3.24 8.06 -0.29
CA VAL A 45 -2.14 7.89 -1.25
C VAL A 45 -2.02 6.43 -1.72
N VAL A 46 -2.16 5.45 -0.81
CA VAL A 46 -2.19 4.01 -1.15
C VAL A 46 -3.27 3.72 -2.19
N GLY A 47 -4.51 4.19 -1.94
CA GLY A 47 -5.63 4.01 -2.88
C GLY A 47 -5.41 4.74 -4.21
N SER A 48 -4.99 6.00 -4.17
CA SER A 48 -4.69 6.80 -5.38
C SER A 48 -3.58 6.19 -6.22
N ALA A 49 -2.53 5.63 -5.59
CA ALA A 49 -1.45 4.96 -6.29
C ALA A 49 -1.94 3.69 -7.01
N ALA A 50 -2.77 2.88 -6.37
CA ALA A 50 -3.40 1.71 -7.01
C ALA A 50 -4.29 2.11 -8.19
N MET A 51 -5.06 3.19 -8.06
CA MET A 51 -5.88 3.75 -9.13
C MET A 51 -5.03 4.22 -10.32
N MET A 52 -3.97 5.00 -10.06
CA MET A 52 -3.09 5.51 -11.13
C MET A 52 -2.35 4.39 -11.86
N LEU A 53 -1.82 3.40 -11.12
CA LEU A 53 -1.18 2.23 -11.72
C LEU A 53 -2.12 1.48 -12.64
N ARG A 54 -3.40 1.40 -12.26
CA ARG A 54 -4.43 0.74 -13.05
C ARG A 54 -4.69 1.44 -14.38
N LEU A 55 -4.57 2.77 -14.40
CA LEU A 55 -4.79 3.61 -15.58
C LEU A 55 -3.55 3.69 -16.49
N GLN A 56 -2.34 3.59 -15.92
CA GLN A 56 -1.11 3.93 -16.63
C GLN A 56 -0.26 2.73 -17.06
N THR A 57 -0.49 1.55 -16.47
CA THR A 57 0.42 0.39 -16.65
C THR A 57 -0.27 -0.83 -17.23
N THR A 58 0.52 -1.78 -17.72
CA THR A 58 0.04 -3.09 -18.18
C THR A 58 -0.12 -4.10 -17.05
N ALA A 59 0.14 -3.71 -15.79
CA ALA A 59 0.02 -4.60 -14.64
C ALA A 59 -1.42 -5.09 -14.47
N THR A 60 -1.55 -6.37 -14.10
CA THR A 60 -2.87 -6.95 -13.82
C THR A 60 -3.42 -6.38 -12.52
N PHE A 61 -4.75 -6.43 -12.38
CA PHE A 61 -5.45 -5.97 -11.17
C PHE A 61 -4.85 -6.58 -9.89
N TRP A 62 -4.61 -7.90 -9.90
CA TRP A 62 -4.04 -8.62 -8.76
C TRP A 62 -2.56 -8.31 -8.51
N GLN A 63 -1.78 -7.99 -9.54
CA GLN A 63 -0.39 -7.55 -9.35
C GLN A 63 -0.34 -6.21 -8.60
N ILE A 64 -1.18 -5.25 -9.01
CA ILE A 64 -1.29 -3.95 -8.35
C ILE A 64 -1.72 -4.13 -6.89
N ILE A 65 -2.78 -4.91 -6.64
CA ILE A 65 -3.26 -5.18 -5.28
C ILE A 65 -2.15 -5.77 -4.42
N LYS A 66 -1.46 -6.81 -4.87
CA LYS A 66 -0.41 -7.47 -4.06
C LYS A 66 0.70 -6.49 -3.68
N VAL A 67 1.20 -5.72 -4.64
CA VAL A 67 2.29 -4.77 -4.42
C VAL A 67 1.85 -3.63 -3.51
N ILE A 68 0.73 -2.98 -3.82
CA ILE A 68 0.29 -1.81 -3.06
C ILE A 68 -0.19 -2.19 -1.66
N THR A 69 -0.91 -3.30 -1.51
CA THR A 69 -1.28 -3.86 -0.20
C THR A 69 -0.04 -4.07 0.67
N ALA A 70 1.05 -4.63 0.11
CA ALA A 70 2.26 -4.94 0.86
C ALA A 70 3.01 -3.69 1.40
N SER A 71 2.77 -2.50 0.83
CA SER A 71 3.45 -1.27 1.27
C SER A 71 3.08 -0.86 2.70
N VAL A 72 1.83 -1.09 3.12
CA VAL A 72 1.31 -0.76 4.46
C VAL A 72 1.91 -1.64 5.56
N PRO A 73 1.80 -2.99 5.51
CA PRO A 73 2.44 -3.86 6.50
C PRO A 73 3.97 -3.73 6.45
N ALA A 74 4.58 -3.45 5.29
CA ALA A 74 6.01 -3.17 5.25
C ALA A 74 6.39 -1.92 6.07
N ALA A 75 5.59 -0.84 5.99
CA ALA A 75 5.83 0.37 6.79
C ALA A 75 5.69 0.13 8.28
N VAL A 76 4.72 -0.70 8.69
CA VAL A 76 4.55 -1.11 10.09
C VAL A 76 5.70 -2.01 10.54
N PHE A 77 6.08 -2.99 9.70
CA PHE A 77 7.19 -3.90 10.00
C PHE A 77 8.53 -3.17 10.11
N ALA A 78 8.77 -2.14 9.28
CA ALA A 78 9.97 -1.30 9.38
C ALA A 78 10.08 -0.65 10.78
N ARG A 79 8.94 -0.25 11.36
CA ARG A 79 8.90 0.27 12.72
C ARG A 79 9.19 -0.82 13.75
N VAL A 80 8.53 -1.97 13.64
CA VAL A 80 8.75 -3.14 14.53
C VAL A 80 10.24 -3.49 14.59
N VAL A 81 10.91 -3.54 13.43
CA VAL A 81 12.33 -3.83 13.35
C VAL A 81 13.16 -2.75 14.07
N TRP A 82 12.89 -1.47 13.78
CA TRP A 82 13.64 -0.35 14.35
C TRP A 82 13.47 -0.23 15.88
N ASP A 83 12.24 -0.32 16.37
CA ASP A 83 11.92 -0.25 17.79
C ASP A 83 12.43 -1.51 18.51
N GLY A 84 12.31 -2.69 17.90
CA GLY A 84 12.87 -3.96 18.40
C GLY A 84 14.39 -3.99 18.49
N PHE A 85 15.10 -3.30 17.59
CA PHE A 85 16.55 -3.11 17.69
C PHE A 85 16.96 -2.27 18.92
N LYS A 86 16.10 -1.33 19.34
CA LYS A 86 16.36 -0.47 20.51
C LYS A 86 15.92 -1.11 21.82
N ASP A 87 14.77 -1.77 21.79
CA ASP A 87 14.16 -2.47 22.91
C ASP A 87 13.52 -3.77 22.41
N PRO A 88 14.15 -4.93 22.62
CA PRO A 88 13.62 -6.22 22.19
C PRO A 88 12.29 -6.61 22.84
N SER A 89 11.88 -5.94 23.92
CA SER A 89 10.59 -6.17 24.57
C SER A 89 9.44 -5.38 23.94
N SER A 90 9.75 -4.50 22.98
CA SER A 90 8.74 -3.80 22.18
C SER A 90 8.12 -4.72 21.12
N HIS A 91 6.87 -4.46 20.73
CA HIS A 91 6.18 -5.18 19.64
C HIS A 91 6.13 -6.72 19.79
N ASN A 92 5.95 -7.24 21.01
CA ASN A 92 5.82 -8.70 21.25
C ASN A 92 4.67 -9.35 20.47
N LEU A 93 3.70 -8.55 20.02
CA LEU A 93 2.54 -8.96 19.23
C LEU A 93 2.65 -8.54 17.75
N TRP A 94 3.85 -8.26 17.25
CA TRP A 94 4.05 -7.79 15.88
C TRP A 94 3.37 -8.65 14.80
N PRO A 95 3.25 -10.00 14.90
CA PRO A 95 2.54 -10.76 13.88
C PRO A 95 1.06 -10.37 13.80
N PHE A 96 0.45 -10.04 14.94
CA PHE A 96 -0.93 -9.53 14.99
C PHE A 96 -1.03 -8.10 14.46
N GLU A 97 -0.05 -7.24 14.76
CA GLU A 97 0.00 -5.88 14.19
C GLU A 97 -0.02 -5.93 12.65
N ILE A 98 0.79 -6.82 12.05
CA ILE A 98 0.82 -7.05 10.61
C ILE A 98 -0.51 -7.62 10.09
N ALA A 99 -1.09 -8.58 10.81
CA ALA A 99 -2.36 -9.18 10.43
C ALA A 99 -3.53 -8.17 10.45
N VAL A 100 -3.51 -7.20 11.36
CA VAL A 100 -4.54 -6.14 11.46
C VAL A 100 -4.42 -5.10 10.35
N VAL A 101 -3.19 -4.70 9.99
CA VAL A 101 -3.00 -3.65 8.97
C VAL A 101 -3.06 -4.18 7.54
N LEU A 102 -2.88 -5.49 7.33
CA LEU A 102 -2.96 -6.11 6.01
C LEU A 102 -4.34 -5.92 5.34
N PRO A 103 -5.50 -6.18 6.01
CA PRO A 103 -6.82 -5.86 5.48
C PRO A 103 -7.01 -4.38 5.15
N VAL A 104 -6.42 -3.47 5.93
CA VAL A 104 -6.52 -2.02 5.69
C VAL A 104 -5.81 -1.64 4.39
N GLY A 105 -4.56 -2.08 4.22
CA GLY A 105 -3.81 -1.89 2.97
C GLY A 105 -4.52 -2.52 1.77
N PHE A 106 -5.10 -3.71 1.97
CA PHE A 106 -5.88 -4.39 0.93
C PHE A 106 -7.13 -3.60 0.54
N ALA A 107 -7.91 -3.12 1.50
CA ALA A 107 -9.12 -2.35 1.23
C ALA A 107 -8.81 -1.07 0.42
N CYS A 108 -7.76 -0.33 0.80
CA CYS A 108 -7.31 0.85 0.05
C CYS A 108 -6.83 0.50 -1.36
N ALA A 109 -5.98 -0.53 -1.50
CA ALA A 109 -5.46 -0.95 -2.80
C ALA A 109 -6.58 -1.47 -3.72
N PHE A 110 -7.51 -2.26 -3.17
CA PHE A 110 -8.64 -2.82 -3.90
C PHE A 110 -9.58 -1.73 -4.40
N THR A 111 -10.01 -0.82 -3.52
CA THR A 111 -10.90 0.30 -3.89
C THR A 111 -10.27 1.20 -4.93
N GLY A 112 -8.99 1.54 -4.78
CA GLY A 112 -8.23 2.30 -5.78
C GLY A 112 -8.13 1.59 -7.14
N ALA A 113 -7.70 0.32 -7.14
CA ALA A 113 -7.59 -0.47 -8.37
C ALA A 113 -8.95 -0.69 -9.04
N LEU A 114 -10.03 -0.81 -8.26
CA LEU A 114 -11.40 -0.93 -8.77
C LEU A 114 -11.83 0.38 -9.44
N ALA A 115 -11.66 1.52 -8.75
CA ALA A 115 -11.96 2.83 -9.32
C ALA A 115 -11.20 3.08 -10.64
N GLY A 116 -9.90 2.78 -10.68
CA GLY A 116 -9.10 2.90 -11.91
C GLY A 116 -9.59 1.98 -13.03
N SER A 117 -10.15 0.81 -12.69
CA SER A 117 -10.72 -0.10 -13.69
C SER A 117 -12.02 0.44 -14.27
N LEU A 118 -12.88 1.02 -13.43
CA LEU A 118 -14.14 1.62 -13.85
C LEU A 118 -13.88 2.86 -14.73
N ILE A 119 -12.95 3.72 -14.33
CA ILE A 119 -12.55 4.89 -15.12
C ILE A 119 -12.04 4.45 -16.50
N ALA A 120 -11.12 3.48 -16.56
CA ALA A 120 -10.59 2.97 -17.82
C ALA A 120 -11.70 2.40 -18.74
N ALA A 121 -12.69 1.73 -18.16
CA ALA A 121 -13.83 1.19 -18.90
C ALA A 121 -14.73 2.31 -19.47
N MET A 122 -14.96 3.38 -18.72
CA MET A 122 -15.78 4.52 -19.14
C MET A 122 -15.09 5.38 -20.20
N THR A 123 -13.78 5.59 -20.10
CA THR A 123 -13.03 6.47 -21.02
C THR A 123 -12.68 5.80 -22.34
N GLY A 124 -13.11 4.56 -22.59
CA GLY A 124 -12.84 3.84 -23.83
C GLY A 124 -11.34 3.68 -24.13
N ALA A 125 -10.50 3.60 -23.10
CA ALA A 125 -9.05 3.52 -23.25
C ALA A 125 -8.70 2.39 -24.26
N PRO A 126 -8.08 2.72 -25.41
CA PRO A 126 -8.07 1.87 -26.58
C PRO A 126 -7.30 0.57 -26.31
N GLU A 127 -7.98 -0.57 -26.50
CA GLU A 127 -7.52 -1.96 -26.76
C GLU A 127 -6.24 -2.54 -26.13
N GLN A 128 -5.46 -1.84 -25.31
CA GLN A 128 -4.32 -2.42 -24.57
C GLN A 128 -4.78 -3.42 -23.50
N CYS A 129 -6.08 -3.41 -23.17
CA CYS A 129 -6.72 -4.28 -22.19
C CYS A 129 -7.31 -5.58 -22.79
N ARG A 130 -7.35 -5.73 -24.12
CA ARG A 130 -8.08 -6.83 -24.79
C ARG A 130 -7.28 -8.13 -24.92
N LYS A 131 -5.96 -8.10 -24.69
CA LYS A 131 -5.11 -9.30 -24.60
C LYS A 131 -4.82 -9.71 -23.14
N ARG A 132 -5.84 -9.63 -22.28
CA ARG A 132 -5.77 -10.08 -20.89
C ARG A 132 -6.31 -11.48 -20.71
#